data_AF-A0A5M6A2N4-F1
#
_entry.id   AF-A0A5M6A2N4-F1
#
_cell.length_a   1.000
_cell.length_b   1.000
_cell.length_c   1.000
_cell.angle_alpha   90.00
_cell.angle_beta   90.00
_cell.angle_gamma   90.00
#
_symmetry.space_group_name_H-M   'P 1'
#
loop_
_entity.id
_entity.type
_entity.pdbx_description
1 polymer ?
#
loop_
_entity_poly.entity_id
_entity_poly.type
_entity_poly.pdbx_seq_one_letter_code
_entity_poly.pdbx_strand_id
1 'polypeptide(L)'
;MDEKKEKYNYEYDGNERLNCIKDNDQKIVQSFTYNHTSQSIQDIYLNNSLTISASKQCPEGYTSSPAYIHYPVEEGLIFSSISQEDADNKARLKFQDEAVRLADEQCGCIPYGIYDFEPIFSDNPRSRYDLYTFSGYYEQEKIYIQYLALSWVEVGSNDYYWYNEGVIIGKIQGTMLPSFIKYVEFIDDRATKNGGHGNSWIFWIDTSGFLHVKIKNPNVDRMPEVGEVMTFSFEIDLENSVY
;
A
#
# COMPACT_ATOMS: atom_id res chain seq x y z
N MET A 1 -77.60 18.42 -25.14
CA MET A 1 -76.85 19.68 -25.03
C MET A 1 -75.40 19.24 -24.88
N ASP A 2 -74.64 19.26 -25.97
CA ASP A 2 -73.32 18.65 -26.02
C ASP A 2 -72.29 19.51 -25.29
N GLU A 3 -71.61 18.94 -24.30
CA GLU A 3 -70.44 19.54 -23.66
C GLU A 3 -69.33 19.67 -24.71
N LYS A 4 -68.97 20.91 -25.08
CA LYS A 4 -67.74 21.18 -25.83
C LYS A 4 -66.55 20.78 -24.96
N LYS A 5 -65.98 19.60 -25.22
CA LYS A 5 -64.65 19.25 -24.70
C LYS A 5 -63.63 20.20 -25.32
N GLU A 6 -63.14 21.14 -24.53
CA GLU A 6 -61.98 21.94 -24.90
C GLU A 6 -60.77 21.01 -25.06
N LYS A 7 -60.11 21.09 -26.20
CA LYS A 7 -58.92 20.30 -26.51
C LYS A 7 -57.78 21.29 -26.71
N TYR A 8 -56.65 21.00 -26.06
CA TYR A 8 -55.46 21.82 -26.06
C TYR A 8 -54.33 21.10 -26.79
N ASN A 9 -53.55 21.87 -27.54
CA ASN A 9 -52.36 21.41 -28.23
C ASN A 9 -51.11 21.93 -27.50
N TYR A 10 -50.14 21.05 -27.27
CA TYR A 10 -48.93 21.35 -26.49
C TYR A 10 -47.72 21.29 -27.43
N GLU A 11 -46.98 22.39 -27.52
CA GLU A 11 -45.73 22.48 -28.29
C GLU A 11 -44.54 22.54 -27.35
N TYR A 12 -43.50 21.78 -27.68
CA TYR A 12 -42.27 21.68 -26.89
C TYR A 12 -41.10 22.34 -27.65
N ASP A 13 -40.12 22.85 -26.90
CA ASP A 13 -38.87 23.35 -27.47
C ASP A 13 -37.93 22.19 -27.86
N GLY A 14 -36.75 22.52 -28.40
CA GLY A 14 -35.75 21.51 -28.80
C GLY A 14 -35.17 20.68 -27.65
N ASN A 15 -35.46 21.02 -26.39
CA ASN A 15 -35.09 20.26 -25.19
C ASN A 15 -36.30 19.51 -24.59
N GLU A 16 -37.37 19.33 -25.37
CA GLU A 16 -38.61 18.65 -24.95
C GLU A 16 -39.34 19.33 -23.78
N ARG A 17 -39.16 20.64 -23.59
CA ARG A 17 -39.87 21.41 -22.54
C ARG A 17 -41.06 22.15 -23.12
N LEU A 18 -42.15 22.28 -22.36
CA LEU A 18 -43.37 22.93 -22.83
C LEU A 18 -43.08 24.40 -23.20
N ASN A 19 -43.18 24.72 -24.49
CA ASN A 19 -42.93 26.05 -25.04
C ASN A 19 -44.23 26.87 -25.06
N CYS A 20 -45.32 26.30 -25.57
CA CYS A 20 -46.64 26.94 -25.52
C CYS A 20 -47.81 25.95 -25.54
N ILE A 21 -48.96 26.42 -25.06
CA ILE A 21 -50.25 25.73 -25.13
C ILE A 21 -51.15 26.53 -26.10
N LYS A 22 -51.75 25.84 -27.06
CA LYS A 22 -52.68 26.41 -28.03
C LYS A 22 -54.07 25.81 -27.90
N ASP A 23 -55.09 26.60 -28.22
CA ASP A 23 -56.47 26.12 -28.31
C ASP A 23 -56.71 25.33 -29.61
N ASN A 24 -57.97 24.96 -29.85
CA ASN A 24 -58.40 24.27 -31.06
C ASN A 24 -58.21 25.09 -32.35
N ASP A 25 -58.17 26.41 -32.25
CA ASP A 25 -57.99 27.35 -33.37
C ASP A 25 -56.51 27.73 -33.57
N GLN A 26 -55.59 27.00 -32.93
CA GLN A 26 -54.14 27.26 -32.94
C GLN A 26 -53.74 28.61 -32.33
N LYS A 27 -54.61 29.26 -31.56
CA LYS A 27 -54.26 30.49 -30.83
C LYS A 27 -53.51 30.13 -29.56
N ILE A 28 -52.45 30.88 -29.28
CA ILE A 28 -51.66 30.71 -28.07
C ILE A 28 -52.50 31.12 -26.87
N VAL A 29 -52.75 30.15 -25.98
CA VAL A 29 -53.42 30.34 -24.69
C VAL A 29 -52.40 30.71 -23.64
N GLN A 30 -51.22 30.08 -23.68
CA GLN A 30 -50.14 30.33 -22.73
C GLN A 30 -48.77 30.08 -23.37
N SER A 31 -47.83 30.99 -23.13
CA SER A 31 -46.43 30.87 -23.56
C SER A 31 -45.51 30.79 -22.35
N PHE A 32 -44.50 29.94 -22.41
CA PHE A 32 -43.48 29.79 -21.37
C PHE A 32 -42.14 30.34 -21.86
N THR A 33 -41.44 31.05 -20.99
CA THR A 33 -40.07 31.52 -21.26
C THR A 33 -39.17 31.03 -20.14
N TYR A 34 -38.15 30.26 -20.49
CA TYR A 34 -37.21 29.68 -19.55
C TYR A 34 -35.96 30.55 -19.45
N ASN A 35 -35.73 31.16 -18.28
CA ASN A 35 -34.48 31.84 -18.00
C ASN A 35 -33.41 30.81 -17.63
N HIS A 36 -32.44 30.61 -18.52
CA HIS A 36 -31.26 29.81 -18.24
C HIS A 36 -30.24 30.69 -17.50
N THR A 37 -29.97 30.38 -16.23
CA THR A 37 -28.76 30.89 -15.60
C THR A 37 -27.58 30.12 -16.18
N SER A 38 -26.66 30.81 -16.83
CA SER A 38 -25.33 30.28 -17.21
C SER A 38 -24.43 30.12 -15.99
N GLN A 39 -24.99 29.62 -14.88
CA GLN A 39 -24.23 29.27 -13.71
C GLN A 39 -23.60 27.94 -14.07
N SER A 40 -22.33 27.97 -14.48
CA SER A 40 -21.54 26.76 -14.66
C SER A 40 -21.76 25.92 -13.42
N ILE A 41 -22.25 24.69 -13.60
CA ILE A 41 -22.14 23.68 -12.55
C ILE A 41 -20.65 23.68 -12.22
N GLN A 42 -20.31 24.18 -11.04
CA GLN A 42 -18.91 24.28 -10.64
C GLN A 42 -18.42 22.84 -10.62
N ASP A 43 -17.40 22.51 -11.40
CA ASP A 43 -16.87 21.15 -11.44
C ASP A 43 -16.51 20.76 -10.00
N ILE A 44 -17.17 19.71 -9.50
CA ILE A 44 -16.90 19.16 -8.17
C ILE A 44 -15.83 18.09 -8.38
N TYR A 45 -14.66 18.36 -7.85
CA TYR A 45 -13.55 17.42 -7.83
C TYR A 45 -13.55 16.69 -6.49
N LEU A 46 -13.52 15.37 -6.52
CA LEU A 46 -13.42 14.52 -5.34
C LEU A 46 -12.00 14.01 -5.23
N ASN A 47 -11.45 13.91 -4.02
CA ASN A 47 -10.09 13.40 -3.86
C ASN A 47 -9.97 11.98 -4.45
N ASN A 48 -8.83 11.70 -5.08
CA ASN A 48 -8.45 10.35 -5.47
C ASN A 48 -8.02 9.55 -4.25
N SER A 49 -7.90 8.22 -4.43
CA SER A 49 -7.26 7.36 -3.44
C SER A 49 -5.81 7.77 -3.28
N LEU A 50 -5.35 7.98 -2.04
CA LEU A 50 -3.98 8.38 -1.74
C LEU A 50 -3.47 7.73 -0.46
N THR A 51 -2.16 7.63 -0.34
CA THR A 51 -1.48 7.11 0.85
C THR A 51 -0.70 8.21 1.52
N ILE A 52 -0.92 8.41 2.82
CA ILE A 52 -0.16 9.34 3.65
C ILE A 52 0.90 8.55 4.40
N SER A 53 2.17 8.91 4.23
CA SER A 53 3.27 8.34 5.01
C SER A 53 3.58 9.22 6.21
N ALA A 54 3.63 8.64 7.40
CA ALA A 54 3.98 9.33 8.63
C ALA A 54 5.00 8.54 9.45
N SER A 55 5.85 9.23 10.18
CA SER A 55 6.87 8.64 11.05
C SER A 55 6.73 9.16 12.48
N LYS A 56 7.15 8.37 13.47
CA LYS A 56 7.18 8.80 14.86
C LYS A 56 8.30 9.80 15.07
N GLN A 57 8.02 10.86 15.82
CA GLN A 57 9.04 11.80 16.24
C GLN A 57 9.84 11.22 17.40
N CYS A 58 11.15 11.08 17.22
CA CYS A 58 12.04 10.48 18.21
C CYS A 58 13.03 11.51 18.78
N PRO A 59 13.51 11.32 20.02
CA PRO A 59 14.56 12.15 20.61
C PRO A 59 15.84 12.16 19.76
N GLU A 60 16.70 13.16 19.98
CA GLU A 60 18.01 13.23 19.33
C GLU A 60 18.81 11.94 19.57
N GLY A 61 19.42 11.41 18.51
CA GLY A 61 20.13 10.13 18.56
C GLY A 61 19.22 8.91 18.44
N TYR A 62 17.93 9.07 18.14
CA TYR A 62 16.99 7.99 17.85
C TYR A 62 16.21 8.25 16.55
N THR A 63 15.73 7.18 15.91
CA THR A 63 14.85 7.23 14.72
C THR A 63 13.62 6.34 14.90
N SER A 64 12.55 6.64 14.15
CA SER A 64 11.31 5.84 14.13
C SER A 64 11.57 4.44 13.58
N SER A 65 11.02 3.41 14.22
CA SER A 65 10.94 2.05 13.67
C SER A 65 9.54 1.46 13.84
N PRO A 66 8.86 1.05 12.76
CA PRO A 66 9.26 1.21 11.36
C PRO A 66 9.48 2.68 10.97
N ALA A 67 10.24 2.91 9.90
CA ALA A 67 10.58 4.27 9.46
C ALA A 67 9.35 5.09 9.10
N TYR A 68 8.33 4.45 8.51
CA TYR A 68 7.05 5.06 8.16
C TYR A 68 5.89 4.08 8.39
N ILE A 69 4.73 4.64 8.73
CA ILE A 69 3.42 3.99 8.60
C ILE A 69 2.73 4.58 7.36
N HIS A 70 2.00 3.74 6.63
CA HIS A 70 1.21 4.13 5.47
C HIS A 70 -0.27 4.14 5.83
N TYR A 71 -0.87 5.33 5.89
CA TYR A 71 -2.30 5.53 6.14
C TYR A 71 -3.05 5.68 4.81
N PRO A 72 -3.91 4.71 4.42
CA PRO A 72 -4.70 4.81 3.20
C PRO A 72 -5.87 5.79 3.38
N VAL A 73 -6.10 6.63 2.38
CA VAL A 73 -7.25 7.52 2.28
C VAL A 73 -8.04 7.13 1.03
N GLU A 74 -9.28 6.68 1.23
CA GLU A 74 -10.17 6.32 0.14
C GLU A 74 -10.53 7.54 -0.71
N GLU A 75 -10.84 7.29 -1.99
CA GLU A 75 -11.36 8.31 -2.89
C GLU A 75 -12.75 8.81 -2.46
N GLY A 76 -13.11 10.03 -2.85
CA GLY A 76 -14.48 10.53 -2.65
C GLY A 76 -14.80 11.13 -1.28
N LEU A 77 -13.87 11.15 -0.33
CA LEU A 77 -14.10 11.62 1.05
C LEU A 77 -14.10 13.14 1.20
N ILE A 78 -13.40 13.85 0.32
CA ILE A 78 -13.19 15.31 0.34
C ILE A 78 -13.43 15.85 -1.06
N PHE A 79 -14.17 16.96 -1.13
CA PHE A 79 -14.44 17.64 -2.39
C PHE A 79 -13.76 19.01 -2.45
N SER A 80 -13.53 19.47 -3.67
CA SER A 80 -13.13 20.83 -4.00
C SER A 80 -13.89 21.34 -5.22
N SER A 81 -14.20 22.63 -5.22
CA SER A 81 -14.72 23.36 -6.38
C SER A 81 -13.63 24.08 -7.17
N ILE A 82 -12.35 23.82 -6.86
CA ILE A 82 -11.19 24.49 -7.45
C ILE A 82 -10.51 23.56 -8.47
N SER A 83 -10.04 22.40 -8.03
CA SER A 83 -9.37 21.41 -8.87
C SER A 83 -9.25 20.06 -8.17
N GLN A 84 -8.88 19.03 -8.93
CA GLN A 84 -8.52 17.71 -8.40
C GLN A 84 -7.38 17.77 -7.39
N GLU A 85 -6.31 18.50 -7.73
CA GLU A 85 -5.14 18.66 -6.85
C GLU A 85 -5.51 19.34 -5.53
N ASP A 86 -6.41 20.32 -5.56
CA ASP A 86 -6.89 20.97 -4.33
C ASP A 86 -7.71 20.01 -3.45
N ALA A 87 -8.55 19.16 -4.05
CA ALA A 87 -9.27 18.11 -3.31
C ALA A 87 -8.30 17.11 -2.65
N ASP A 88 -7.28 16.65 -3.39
CA ASP A 88 -6.26 15.73 -2.89
C ASP A 88 -5.42 16.36 -1.77
N ASN A 89 -5.04 17.63 -1.91
CA ASN A 89 -4.28 18.36 -0.88
C ASN A 89 -5.10 18.56 0.40
N LYS A 90 -6.40 18.88 0.27
CA LYS A 90 -7.30 18.98 1.43
C LYS A 90 -7.46 17.63 2.13
N ALA A 91 -7.57 16.54 1.37
CA ALA A 91 -7.59 15.19 1.95
C ALA A 91 -6.29 14.88 2.70
N ARG A 92 -5.12 15.16 2.11
CA ARG A 92 -3.83 14.96 2.78
C ARG A 92 -3.75 15.73 4.10
N LEU A 93 -4.11 17.01 4.09
CA LEU A 93 -4.09 17.85 5.30
C LEU A 93 -5.05 17.34 6.38
N LYS A 94 -6.26 16.90 6.01
CA LYS A 94 -7.27 16.41 6.95
C LYS A 94 -6.82 15.13 7.67
N PHE A 95 -6.18 14.20 6.95
CA PHE A 95 -5.81 12.90 7.49
C PHE A 95 -4.35 12.82 7.97
N GLN A 96 -3.58 13.90 7.86
CA GLN A 96 -2.19 13.93 8.31
C GLN A 96 -2.06 13.65 9.82
N ASP A 97 -2.90 14.28 10.64
CA ASP A 97 -2.84 14.11 12.11
C ASP A 97 -3.17 12.68 12.52
N GLU A 98 -4.10 12.03 11.82
CA GLU A 98 -4.46 10.64 12.07
C GLU A 98 -3.33 9.69 11.67
N ALA A 99 -2.64 9.95 10.55
CA ALA A 99 -1.46 9.20 10.15
C ALA A 99 -0.32 9.33 11.17
N VAL A 100 -0.10 10.53 11.72
CA VAL A 100 0.90 10.78 12.77
C VAL A 100 0.50 10.07 14.08
N ARG A 101 -0.76 10.16 14.49
CA ARG A 101 -1.27 9.45 15.68
C ARG A 101 -1.05 7.94 15.56
N LEU A 102 -1.32 7.38 14.38
CA LEU A 102 -1.09 5.97 14.10
C LEU A 102 0.40 5.62 14.17
N ALA A 103 1.28 6.46 13.62
CA ALA A 103 2.73 6.29 13.76
C ALA A 103 3.19 6.36 15.22
N ASP A 104 2.59 7.25 16.01
CA ASP A 104 2.91 7.35 17.43
C ASP A 104 2.49 6.12 18.25
N GLU A 105 1.41 5.45 17.85
CA GLU A 105 0.89 4.24 18.49
C GLU A 105 1.61 2.96 18.04
N GLN A 106 2.06 2.91 16.78
CA GLN A 106 2.60 1.68 16.16
C GLN A 106 4.13 1.65 16.05
N CYS A 107 4.81 2.79 16.07
CA CYS A 107 6.27 2.83 15.99
C CYS A 107 6.95 2.98 17.35
N GLY A 108 8.17 2.44 17.45
CA GLY A 108 9.12 2.71 18.52
C GLY A 108 10.23 3.68 18.10
N CYS A 109 11.04 4.11 19.06
CA CYS A 109 12.26 4.89 18.82
C CYS A 109 13.49 4.03 19.09
N ILE A 110 14.36 3.87 18.09
CA ILE A 110 15.60 3.09 18.19
C ILE A 110 16.83 3.99 18.03
N PRO A 111 17.97 3.70 18.70
CA PRO A 111 19.17 4.51 18.55
C PRO A 111 19.61 4.64 17.08
N TYR A 112 19.87 5.87 16.66
CA TYR A 112 20.31 6.24 15.33
C TYR A 112 21.71 5.68 15.05
N GLY A 113 21.90 5.03 13.90
CA GLY A 113 23.22 4.61 13.41
C GLY A 113 23.80 3.33 14.01
N ILE A 114 23.06 2.61 14.88
CA ILE A 114 23.53 1.31 15.40
C ILE A 114 23.15 0.16 14.46
N TYR A 115 21.89 0.11 14.02
CA TYR A 115 21.38 -0.84 13.03
C TYR A 115 20.41 -0.12 12.09
N ASP A 116 20.94 0.62 11.12
CA ASP A 116 20.12 1.09 10.00
C ASP A 116 19.96 -0.08 9.03
N PHE A 117 18.74 -0.33 8.56
CA PHE A 117 18.48 -1.46 7.70
C PHE A 117 17.95 -0.99 6.36
N GLU A 118 18.66 -1.37 5.31
CA GLU A 118 18.32 -1.03 3.95
C GLU A 118 17.80 -2.27 3.22
N PRO A 119 16.55 -2.26 2.71
CA PRO A 119 16.11 -3.30 1.81
C PRO A 119 16.95 -3.27 0.54
N ILE A 120 17.41 -4.44 0.10
CA ILE A 120 18.06 -4.58 -1.20
C ILE A 120 17.02 -5.18 -2.14
N PHE A 121 16.78 -4.52 -3.26
CA PHE A 121 15.87 -5.00 -4.29
C PHE A 121 16.68 -5.81 -5.31
N SER A 122 16.17 -6.99 -5.69
CA SER A 122 16.88 -7.82 -6.67
C SER A 122 16.65 -7.32 -8.10
N ASP A 123 17.63 -6.62 -8.64
CA ASP A 123 17.74 -6.36 -10.09
C ASP A 123 18.16 -7.61 -10.88
N ASN A 124 18.56 -8.69 -10.20
CA ASN A 124 19.02 -9.91 -10.84
C ASN A 124 17.84 -10.67 -11.46
N PRO A 125 17.81 -10.87 -12.79
CA PRO A 125 16.74 -11.59 -13.48
C PRO A 125 16.68 -13.08 -13.12
N ARG A 126 17.69 -13.63 -12.44
CA ARG A 126 17.76 -15.03 -12.00
C ARG A 126 17.36 -15.26 -10.55
N SER A 127 17.06 -14.20 -9.80
CA SER A 127 16.66 -14.28 -8.39
C SER A 127 15.66 -13.18 -8.03
N ARG A 128 14.82 -12.77 -8.99
CA ARG A 128 13.93 -11.62 -8.84
C ARG A 128 12.86 -11.89 -7.78
N TYR A 129 12.68 -10.91 -6.90
CA TYR A 129 11.59 -10.84 -5.92
C TYR A 129 11.19 -9.38 -5.75
N ASP A 130 9.94 -9.17 -5.34
CA ASP A 130 9.46 -7.86 -4.92
C ASP A 130 9.33 -7.80 -3.41
N LEU A 131 9.64 -6.64 -2.84
CA LEU A 131 9.55 -6.37 -1.42
C LEU A 131 8.61 -5.20 -1.18
N TYR A 132 7.48 -5.45 -0.53
CA TYR A 132 6.48 -4.41 -0.28
C TYR A 132 6.74 -3.64 1.00
N THR A 133 7.12 -4.32 2.08
CA THR A 133 7.50 -3.65 3.32
C THR A 133 8.54 -4.44 4.09
N PHE A 134 9.36 -3.69 4.81
CA PHE A 134 10.50 -4.19 5.56
C PHE A 134 10.66 -3.36 6.83
N SER A 135 10.89 -4.04 7.95
CA SER A 135 11.33 -3.40 9.17
C SER A 135 12.42 -4.23 9.84
N GLY A 136 13.45 -3.54 10.31
CA GLY A 136 14.48 -4.10 11.17
C GLY A 136 14.63 -3.21 12.39
N TYR A 137 14.72 -3.81 13.56
CA TYR A 137 14.99 -3.08 14.80
C TYR A 137 15.83 -3.92 15.75
N TYR A 138 16.48 -3.23 16.68
CA TYR A 138 17.28 -3.85 17.73
C TYR A 138 16.67 -3.55 19.09
N GLU A 139 16.43 -4.60 19.85
CA GLU A 139 15.87 -4.52 21.21
C GLU A 139 16.42 -5.67 22.05
N GLN A 140 16.79 -5.40 23.30
CA GLN A 140 17.24 -6.42 24.27
C GLN A 140 18.32 -7.37 23.73
N GLU A 141 19.36 -6.83 23.08
CA GLU A 141 20.47 -7.62 22.50
C GLU A 141 20.11 -8.51 21.31
N LYS A 142 18.89 -8.34 20.80
CA LYS A 142 18.39 -9.07 19.64
C LYS A 142 18.10 -8.13 18.49
N ILE A 143 18.42 -8.59 17.28
CA ILE A 143 17.94 -8.00 16.05
C ILE A 143 16.63 -8.69 15.68
N TYR A 144 15.56 -7.90 15.55
CA TYR A 144 14.27 -8.33 15.01
C TYR A 144 14.16 -7.85 13.59
N ILE A 145 13.85 -8.76 12.68
CA ILE A 145 13.67 -8.45 11.27
C ILE A 145 12.33 -8.99 10.83
N GLN A 146 11.54 -8.13 10.19
CA GLN A 146 10.25 -8.47 9.62
C GLN A 146 10.21 -8.08 8.15
N TYR A 147 9.85 -9.05 7.33
CA TYR A 147 9.51 -8.87 5.93
C TYR A 147 8.03 -9.13 5.81
N LEU A 148 7.24 -8.11 5.47
CA LEU A 148 5.82 -8.30 5.17
C LEU A 148 5.67 -8.15 3.65
N ALA A 149 5.31 -9.28 3.04
CA ALA A 149 5.22 -9.47 1.60
C ALA A 149 6.57 -9.39 0.87
N LEU A 150 7.32 -10.48 0.98
CA LEU A 150 8.24 -10.88 -0.08
C LEU A 150 7.44 -11.64 -1.13
N SER A 151 7.39 -11.12 -2.36
CA SER A 151 6.72 -11.77 -3.50
C SER A 151 7.74 -12.45 -4.39
N TRP A 152 7.52 -13.74 -4.66
CA TRP A 152 8.28 -14.45 -5.67
C TRP A 152 7.81 -14.01 -7.07
N VAL A 153 8.72 -13.42 -7.84
CA VAL A 153 8.44 -13.00 -9.22
C VAL A 153 8.94 -14.08 -10.18
N GLU A 154 8.25 -14.27 -11.31
CA GLU A 154 8.59 -15.25 -12.34
C GLU A 154 10.09 -15.19 -12.70
N VAL A 155 10.77 -16.32 -12.44
CA VAL A 155 12.18 -16.52 -12.74
C VAL A 155 12.26 -17.46 -13.92
N GLY A 156 13.15 -17.21 -14.87
CA GLY A 156 13.53 -18.24 -15.84
C GLY A 156 14.06 -19.51 -15.14
N SER A 157 14.42 -20.54 -15.89
CA SER A 157 14.75 -21.91 -15.43
C SER A 157 15.85 -22.10 -14.37
N ASN A 158 16.43 -21.05 -13.78
CA ASN A 158 17.52 -21.13 -12.82
C ASN A 158 17.12 -20.61 -11.44
N ASP A 159 16.16 -21.32 -10.86
CA ASP A 159 15.78 -21.41 -9.47
C ASP A 159 16.97 -21.57 -8.48
N TYR A 160 18.14 -21.99 -8.98
CA TYR A 160 19.39 -22.31 -8.29
C TYR A 160 19.74 -21.48 -7.04
N TYR A 161 19.58 -20.15 -7.07
CA TYR A 161 20.00 -19.28 -5.96
C TYR A 161 19.14 -19.48 -4.71
N TRP A 162 17.83 -19.64 -4.84
CA TRP A 162 16.94 -19.84 -3.69
C TRP A 162 17.21 -21.16 -2.95
N TYR A 163 17.82 -22.15 -3.60
CA TYR A 163 18.07 -23.48 -3.02
C TYR A 163 19.51 -23.66 -2.53
N ASN A 164 20.49 -23.07 -3.22
CA ASN A 164 21.91 -23.35 -2.96
C ASN A 164 22.56 -22.23 -2.16
N GLU A 165 22.60 -21.02 -2.75
CA GLU A 165 23.39 -19.90 -2.24
C GLU A 165 22.59 -18.99 -1.29
N GLY A 166 21.28 -18.91 -1.50
CA GLY A 166 20.40 -17.88 -0.96
C GLY A 166 20.41 -16.60 -1.77
N VAL A 167 19.44 -15.74 -1.48
CA VAL A 167 19.32 -14.41 -2.05
C VAL A 167 19.50 -13.37 -0.95
N ILE A 168 20.18 -12.28 -1.27
CA ILE A 168 20.32 -11.12 -0.38
C ILE A 168 19.02 -10.34 -0.45
N ILE A 169 18.43 -9.99 0.70
CA ILE A 169 17.15 -9.27 0.81
C ILE A 169 17.27 -7.95 1.59
N GLY A 170 18.45 -7.66 2.13
CA GLY A 170 18.71 -6.41 2.86
C GLY A 170 20.13 -6.32 3.38
N LYS A 171 20.45 -5.17 3.96
CA LYS A 171 21.75 -4.93 4.59
C LYS A 171 21.62 -4.05 5.83
N ILE A 172 22.36 -4.40 6.87
CA ILE A 172 22.64 -3.52 8.01
C ILE A 172 23.72 -2.52 7.60
N GLN A 173 23.38 -1.23 7.59
CA GLN A 173 24.27 -0.10 7.32
C GLN A 173 24.79 0.55 8.61
N GLY A 174 24.37 0.04 9.77
CA GLY A 174 24.79 0.53 11.08
C GLY A 174 26.25 0.25 11.42
N THR A 175 26.72 0.88 12.51
CA THR A 175 28.10 0.74 12.99
C THR A 175 28.35 -0.56 13.75
N MET A 176 27.31 -1.26 14.19
CA MET A 176 27.41 -2.56 14.85
C MET A 176 27.03 -3.68 13.87
N LEU A 177 28.04 -4.29 13.27
CA LEU A 177 27.84 -5.47 12.40
C LEU A 177 27.94 -6.77 13.23
N PRO A 178 27.28 -7.85 12.80
CA PRO A 178 27.43 -9.16 13.44
C PRO A 178 28.90 -9.63 13.42
N SER A 179 29.38 -10.16 14.54
CA SER A 179 30.74 -10.73 14.64
C SER A 179 30.83 -12.17 14.15
N PHE A 180 29.69 -12.85 13.95
CA PHE A 180 29.59 -14.20 13.43
C PHE A 180 28.25 -14.40 12.69
N ILE A 181 28.18 -15.45 11.87
CA ILE A 181 26.97 -15.81 11.12
C ILE A 181 26.09 -16.69 12.00
N LYS A 182 24.86 -16.25 12.27
CA LYS A 182 23.82 -17.06 12.93
C LYS A 182 22.72 -17.39 11.92
N TYR A 183 22.37 -18.67 11.83
CA TYR A 183 21.27 -19.15 11.00
C TYR A 183 20.00 -19.28 11.85
N VAL A 184 18.90 -18.74 11.35
CA VAL A 184 17.56 -18.93 11.91
C VAL A 184 16.75 -19.74 10.92
N GLU A 185 16.14 -20.82 11.42
CA GLU A 185 15.24 -21.65 10.63
C GLU A 185 13.79 -21.26 10.91
N PHE A 186 13.05 -20.99 9.84
CA PHE A 186 11.62 -20.72 9.88
C PHE A 186 10.89 -21.82 9.11
N ILE A 187 9.92 -22.47 9.75
CA ILE A 187 9.11 -23.51 9.13
C ILE A 187 7.75 -22.91 8.79
N ASP A 188 7.40 -22.89 7.50
CA ASP A 188 6.04 -22.58 7.07
C ASP A 188 5.12 -23.75 7.48
N ASP A 189 4.25 -23.51 8.47
CA ASP A 189 3.34 -24.51 9.03
C ASP A 189 2.00 -24.60 8.28
N ARG A 190 1.81 -23.76 7.25
CA ARG A 190 0.60 -23.80 6.41
C ARG A 190 0.51 -25.15 5.70
N ALA A 191 -0.62 -25.83 5.89
CA ALA A 191 -0.89 -27.13 5.29
C ALA A 191 -0.80 -27.05 3.75
N THR A 192 -0.07 -27.97 3.14
CA THR A 192 -0.07 -28.09 1.67
C THR A 192 -1.42 -28.62 1.20
N LYS A 193 -1.77 -28.37 -0.07
CA LYS A 193 -3.00 -28.90 -0.70
C LYS A 193 -3.12 -30.44 -0.58
N ASN A 194 -2.00 -31.14 -0.33
CA ASN A 194 -1.90 -32.60 -0.22
C ASN A 194 -1.59 -33.12 1.21
N GLY A 195 -1.66 -32.28 2.25
CA GLY A 195 -1.48 -32.74 3.64
C GLY A 195 -0.02 -32.92 4.09
N GLY A 196 0.93 -32.21 3.49
CA GLY A 196 2.33 -32.14 3.92
C GLY A 196 2.64 -30.92 4.81
N HIS A 197 3.89 -30.85 5.29
CA HIS A 197 4.45 -29.65 5.93
C HIS A 197 4.92 -28.64 4.88
N GLY A 198 4.86 -27.34 5.19
CA GLY A 198 5.37 -26.30 4.30
C GLY A 198 6.89 -26.26 4.21
N ASN A 199 7.42 -25.28 3.49
CA ASN A 199 8.87 -25.15 3.30
C ASN A 199 9.56 -24.75 4.59
N SER A 200 10.76 -25.30 4.81
CA SER A 200 11.70 -24.71 5.76
C SER A 200 12.51 -23.63 5.04
N TRP A 201 12.75 -22.53 5.72
CA TRP A 201 13.50 -21.38 5.25
C TRP A 201 14.66 -21.15 6.21
N ILE A 202 15.83 -20.82 5.67
CA ILE A 202 16.98 -20.40 6.45
C ILE A 202 17.23 -18.93 6.17
N PHE A 203 17.30 -18.15 7.25
CA PHE A 203 17.72 -16.76 7.28
C PHE A 203 19.07 -16.64 7.97
N TRP A 204 19.93 -15.73 7.51
CA TRP A 204 21.15 -15.37 8.22
C TRP A 204 21.63 -13.98 7.83
N ILE A 205 22.31 -13.33 8.76
CA ILE A 205 23.07 -12.11 8.50
C ILE A 205 24.55 -12.48 8.49
N ASP A 206 25.26 -12.10 7.43
CA ASP A 206 26.71 -12.27 7.40
C ASP A 206 27.45 -11.19 8.20
N THR A 207 28.75 -11.37 8.39
CA THR A 207 29.57 -10.43 9.17
C THR A 207 29.78 -9.08 8.47
N SER A 208 29.37 -8.96 7.19
CA SER A 208 29.35 -7.69 6.45
C SER A 208 27.98 -7.00 6.56
N GLY A 209 27.04 -7.59 7.31
CA GLY A 209 25.70 -7.06 7.54
C GLY A 209 24.69 -7.41 6.45
N PHE A 210 25.03 -8.20 5.43
CA PHE A 210 24.04 -8.61 4.43
C PHE A 210 23.12 -9.67 5.02
N LEU A 211 21.82 -9.46 4.83
CA LEU A 211 20.80 -10.41 5.19
C LEU A 211 20.45 -11.29 3.99
N HIS A 212 20.46 -12.59 4.23
CA HIS A 212 20.21 -13.62 3.24
C HIS A 212 19.02 -14.50 3.63
N VAL A 213 18.35 -15.05 2.62
CA VAL A 213 17.29 -16.06 2.76
C VAL A 213 17.46 -17.17 1.73
N LYS A 214 17.15 -18.40 2.13
CA LYS A 214 17.06 -19.54 1.21
C LYS A 214 16.02 -20.56 1.65
N ILE A 215 15.55 -21.39 0.72
CA ILE A 215 14.71 -22.55 1.02
C ILE A 215 15.61 -23.71 1.45
N LYS A 216 15.27 -24.31 2.59
CA LYS A 216 15.89 -25.52 3.12
C LYS A 216 14.93 -26.68 2.89
N ASN A 217 15.40 -27.73 2.20
CA ASN A 217 14.61 -28.93 1.91
C ASN A 217 13.26 -28.59 1.24
N PRO A 218 13.27 -28.10 -0.01
CA PRO A 218 12.05 -27.66 -0.68
C PRO A 218 11.02 -28.79 -0.76
N ASN A 219 9.79 -28.51 -0.37
CA ASN A 219 8.66 -29.38 -0.66
C ASN A 219 8.10 -28.98 -2.02
N VAL A 220 8.21 -29.88 -3.01
CA VAL A 220 7.74 -29.65 -4.38
C VAL A 220 6.24 -29.33 -4.45
N ASP A 221 5.45 -29.85 -3.50
CA ASP A 221 4.01 -29.60 -3.40
C ASP A 221 3.68 -28.26 -2.74
N ARG A 222 4.71 -27.53 -2.28
CA ARG A 222 4.57 -26.25 -1.60
C ARG A 222 5.63 -25.24 -2.01
N MET A 223 6.08 -25.30 -3.26
CA MET A 223 6.86 -24.19 -3.81
C MET A 223 5.99 -22.92 -3.81
N PRO A 224 6.54 -21.75 -3.43
CA PRO A 224 5.73 -20.54 -3.48
C PRO A 224 5.24 -20.27 -4.91
N GLU A 225 4.01 -19.79 -5.06
CA GLU A 225 3.48 -19.46 -6.38
C GLU A 225 3.96 -18.05 -6.81
N VAL A 226 4.02 -17.77 -8.12
CA VAL A 226 4.36 -16.40 -8.58
C VAL A 226 3.32 -15.42 -8.05
N GLY A 227 3.78 -14.34 -7.42
CA GLY A 227 2.91 -13.38 -6.73
C GLY A 227 2.48 -13.80 -5.33
N GLU A 228 2.92 -14.96 -4.84
CA GLU A 228 2.66 -15.37 -3.45
C GLU A 228 3.41 -14.47 -2.48
N VAL A 229 2.66 -13.88 -1.56
CA VAL A 229 3.15 -13.04 -0.48
C VAL A 229 3.57 -13.90 0.70
N MET A 230 4.84 -13.80 1.06
CA MET A 230 5.40 -14.43 2.26
C MET A 230 5.72 -13.37 3.32
N THR A 231 5.45 -13.73 4.58
CA THR A 231 5.77 -12.89 5.74
C THR A 231 6.73 -13.66 6.64
N PHE A 232 7.83 -13.02 7.02
CA PHE A 232 8.83 -13.61 7.89
C PHE A 232 9.11 -12.71 9.08
N SER A 233 9.36 -13.31 10.23
CA SER A 233 9.84 -12.62 11.42
C SER A 233 10.87 -13.50 12.12
N PHE A 234 12.06 -12.97 12.36
CA PHE A 234 13.11 -13.71 13.04
C PHE A 234 13.92 -12.80 13.97
N GLU A 235 14.45 -13.42 15.03
CA GLU A 235 15.33 -12.78 16.01
C GLU A 235 16.74 -13.35 15.90
N ILE A 236 17.74 -12.46 16.01
CA ILE A 236 19.15 -12.84 16.04
C ILE A 236 19.78 -12.24 17.29
N ASP A 237 20.13 -13.09 18.25
CA ASP A 237 20.96 -12.71 19.40
C ASP A 237 22.37 -12.37 18.92
N LEU A 238 22.88 -11.21 19.35
CA LEU A 238 24.26 -10.79 19.09
C LEU A 238 25.25 -11.20 20.19
N GLU A 239 24.81 -11.99 21.19
CA GLU A 239 25.67 -12.44 22.27
C GLU A 239 26.91 -13.19 21.74
N ASN A 240 28.08 -12.73 22.20
CA ASN A 240 29.46 -13.01 21.77
C ASN A 240 30.10 -12.00 20.79
N SER A 241 29.59 -10.78 20.69
CA SER A 241 30.41 -9.62 20.31
C SER A 241 31.17 -9.10 21.54
N VAL A 242 32.10 -9.92 22.05
CA VAL A 242 33.06 -9.50 23.08
C VAL A 242 34.03 -8.52 22.42
N TYR A 243 33.97 -7.25 22.81
CA TYR A 243 35.09 -6.31 22.62
C TYR A 243 36.27 -6.71 23.50
#